data_AF-A0A3D3XH33-F1
#
_entry.id   AF-A0A3D3XH33-F1
#
_cell.length_a   1.000
_cell.length_b   1.000
_cell.length_c   1.000
_cell.angle_alpha   90.00
_cell.angle_beta   90.00
_cell.angle_gamma   90.00
#
_symmetry.space_group_name_H-M   'P 1'
#
loop_
_entity.id
_entity.type
_entity.pdbx_description
1 polymer ?
#
loop_
_entity_poly.entity_id
_entity_poly.type
_entity_poly.pdbx_seq_one_letter_code
_entity_poly.pdbx_strand_id
1 'polypeptide(L)'
;VLLDEVNDLEIEAGDVLLTGTAATLEPVPNSKAFGFLGNPGERIFILPQDEQEGVLFLGIAGDEIPTGVFQNDSVGLNLVQITGPGDVFLYATDAFGTPETFYNSADGIDESDVFPVKVGGHSHQNWGFSAAGEYEVTLQASGVKAGNEESVVSEPVAFFFHVIEPEAFHSGELDMEVAYEDGAWELVLLDEVNERELAPDESLLQGGAAVMQSVPNNAAFGFLGSVGDTAWVLPQEETEDVLFLGIAGDEIEAGIFENDAVDLRLKSVRGPGDVSLYAVDAFGAPVVYMNSGDGIDTNDVFPVKVGGHSHQNWGFTAPGIYKVALQATGTLIEGSESIESQTVEFTFELLDGSSSISLVRNLNDSIKLRWATSPGANYQLQSRSALNGGAWGDVGEVMSGTGEVMEFEVPLMTDVESLFYRLWIVPSATP
;
A
#
# COMPACT_ATOMS: atom_id res chain seq x y z
N VAL A 1 26.46 -8.67 10.73
CA VAL A 1 25.70 -9.72 11.43
C VAL A 1 24.32 -9.17 11.77
N LEU A 2 23.36 -10.05 11.97
CA LEU A 2 22.04 -9.75 12.52
C LEU A 2 21.97 -10.32 13.95
N LEU A 3 21.24 -9.65 14.83
CA LEU A 3 20.98 -10.13 16.18
C LEU A 3 19.46 -10.37 16.33
N ASP A 4 19.10 -11.61 16.63
CA ASP A 4 17.76 -11.94 17.12
C ASP A 4 17.74 -11.68 18.64
N GLU A 5 17.21 -10.52 19.04
CA GLU A 5 17.17 -10.10 20.44
C GLU A 5 16.30 -11.00 21.33
N VAL A 6 15.29 -11.66 20.76
CA VAL A 6 14.38 -12.54 21.51
C VAL A 6 15.10 -13.83 21.90
N ASN A 7 15.92 -14.35 21.00
CA ASN A 7 16.62 -15.62 21.19
C ASN A 7 18.10 -15.47 21.56
N ASP A 8 18.63 -14.24 21.63
CA ASP A 8 20.03 -13.92 21.90
C ASP A 8 20.97 -14.65 20.92
N LEU A 9 20.64 -14.56 19.63
CA LEU A 9 21.31 -15.29 18.56
C LEU A 9 21.89 -14.32 17.52
N GLU A 10 23.21 -14.33 17.38
CA GLU A 10 23.90 -13.72 16.25
C GLU A 10 23.80 -14.61 15.01
N ILE A 11 23.45 -14.01 13.88
CA ILE A 11 23.28 -14.69 12.60
C ILE A 11 24.06 -13.93 11.51
N GLU A 12 24.69 -14.68 10.61
CA GLU A 12 25.31 -14.11 9.43
C GLU A 12 24.23 -13.55 8.48
N ALA A 13 24.48 -12.38 7.91
CA ALA A 13 23.48 -11.68 7.09
C ALA A 13 23.02 -12.49 5.87
N GLY A 14 23.90 -13.33 5.31
CA GLY A 14 23.58 -14.19 4.17
C GLY A 14 22.79 -15.46 4.52
N ASP A 15 22.59 -15.76 5.79
CA ASP A 15 21.88 -16.95 6.26
C ASP A 15 20.42 -16.64 6.67
N VAL A 16 19.98 -15.38 6.56
CA VAL A 16 18.65 -14.90 6.95
C VAL A 16 17.97 -14.21 5.78
N LEU A 17 16.66 -14.40 5.68
CA LEU A 17 15.77 -13.60 4.85
C LEU A 17 14.91 -12.72 5.74
N LEU A 18 15.02 -11.41 5.60
CA LEU A 18 14.22 -10.42 6.33
C LEU A 18 12.89 -10.22 5.59
N THR A 19 11.77 -10.62 6.20
CA THR A 19 10.48 -10.59 5.53
C THR A 19 9.66 -9.36 5.93
N GLY A 20 9.26 -8.57 4.95
CA GLY A 20 8.16 -7.61 5.08
C GLY A 20 6.86 -8.29 4.68
N THR A 21 5.92 -8.41 5.61
CA THR A 21 4.60 -9.01 5.35
C THR A 21 3.72 -8.06 4.53
N ALA A 22 2.57 -8.55 4.08
CA ALA A 22 1.55 -7.74 3.39
C ALA A 22 1.12 -6.50 4.20
N ALA A 23 1.14 -6.59 5.54
CA ALA A 23 0.84 -5.50 6.46
C ALA A 23 1.75 -4.26 6.27
N THR A 24 2.94 -4.44 5.68
CA THR A 24 3.89 -3.35 5.42
C THR A 24 3.46 -2.41 4.29
N LEU A 25 2.47 -2.79 3.46
CA LEU A 25 1.97 -1.93 2.39
C LEU A 25 1.28 -0.70 2.98
N GLU A 26 1.80 0.48 2.68
CA GLU A 26 1.28 1.78 3.07
C GLU A 26 1.08 2.68 1.84
N PRO A 27 0.17 3.68 1.91
CA PRO A 27 0.15 4.76 0.95
C PRO A 27 1.34 5.70 1.18
N VAL A 28 2.00 6.13 0.11
CA VAL A 28 2.93 7.27 0.20
C VAL A 28 2.18 8.48 0.79
N PRO A 29 2.68 9.10 1.87
CA PRO A 29 1.96 10.19 2.54
C PRO A 29 1.66 11.37 1.63
N ASN A 30 0.48 11.99 1.82
CA ASN A 30 0.08 13.22 1.11
C ASN A 30 0.77 14.47 1.68
N SER A 31 2.10 14.43 1.72
CA SER A 31 2.96 15.53 2.15
C SER A 31 4.17 15.57 1.25
N LYS A 32 4.51 16.78 0.79
CA LYS A 32 5.68 17.01 -0.06
C LYS A 32 6.98 16.53 0.58
N ALA A 33 7.05 16.49 1.92
CA ALA A 33 8.24 16.02 2.63
C ALA A 33 8.56 14.54 2.37
N PHE A 34 7.55 13.73 2.01
CA PHE A 34 7.69 12.31 1.70
C PHE A 34 7.78 12.03 0.18
N GLY A 35 7.90 13.06 -0.65
CA GLY A 35 7.97 12.88 -2.11
C GLY A 35 9.20 12.12 -2.62
N PHE A 36 10.16 11.80 -1.75
CA PHE A 36 11.26 10.88 -2.07
C PHE A 36 10.79 9.43 -2.17
N LEU A 37 9.66 9.05 -1.55
CA LEU A 37 9.09 7.70 -1.60
C LEU A 37 8.25 7.43 -2.86
N GLY A 38 7.84 8.47 -3.58
CA GLY A 38 6.93 8.37 -4.72
C GLY A 38 5.87 9.48 -4.75
N ASN A 39 4.85 9.31 -5.58
CA ASN A 39 3.69 10.20 -5.59
C ASN A 39 2.73 9.84 -4.45
N PRO A 40 2.03 10.82 -3.84
CA PRO A 40 1.03 10.55 -2.81
C PRO A 40 0.02 9.48 -3.21
N GLY A 41 -0.24 8.53 -2.30
CA GLY A 41 -1.17 7.43 -2.52
C GLY A 41 -0.62 6.27 -3.37
N GLU A 42 0.59 6.36 -3.93
CA GLU A 42 1.26 5.20 -4.51
C GLU A 42 1.61 4.16 -3.42
N ARG A 43 1.86 2.93 -3.85
CA ARG A 43 2.30 1.83 -2.99
C ARG A 43 3.71 2.11 -2.45
N ILE A 44 3.92 1.92 -1.17
CA ILE A 44 5.24 1.79 -0.55
C ILE A 44 5.16 0.72 0.54
N PHE A 45 6.17 -0.14 0.66
CA PHE A 45 6.24 -1.15 1.71
C PHE A 45 7.20 -0.67 2.78
N ILE A 46 6.72 -0.50 4.02
CA ILE A 46 7.49 0.07 5.13
C ILE A 46 7.64 -0.96 6.25
N LEU A 47 8.88 -1.32 6.58
CA LEU A 47 9.18 -1.82 7.92
C LEU A 47 9.31 -0.61 8.84
N PRO A 48 8.44 -0.46 9.85
CA PRO A 48 8.28 0.79 10.57
C PRO A 48 9.39 1.02 11.61
N GLN A 49 9.69 2.29 11.86
CA GLN A 49 10.57 2.72 12.96
C GLN A 49 9.97 2.51 14.36
N ASP A 50 8.65 2.31 14.42
CA ASP A 50 7.89 2.06 15.64
C ASP A 50 7.35 0.62 15.58
N GLU A 51 7.39 -0.09 16.71
CA GLU A 51 6.97 -1.49 16.77
C GLU A 51 5.48 -1.65 16.41
N GLN A 52 5.20 -2.57 15.50
CA GLN A 52 3.86 -2.97 15.11
C GLN A 52 3.72 -4.48 15.23
N GLU A 53 2.60 -4.94 15.77
CA GLU A 53 2.32 -6.37 15.91
C GLU A 53 2.31 -7.05 14.53
N GLY A 54 2.93 -8.23 14.43
CA GLY A 54 3.01 -8.99 13.18
C GLY A 54 3.99 -8.46 12.12
N VAL A 55 4.63 -7.30 12.36
CA VAL A 55 5.62 -6.70 11.43
C VAL A 55 7.03 -6.83 12.00
N LEU A 56 8.00 -7.15 11.15
CA LEU A 56 9.41 -7.21 11.53
C LEU A 56 9.90 -5.85 12.03
N PHE A 57 10.32 -5.78 13.30
CA PHE A 57 10.86 -4.57 13.90
C PHE A 57 12.38 -4.48 13.77
N LEU A 58 12.86 -4.03 12.61
CA LEU A 58 14.28 -4.05 12.25
C LEU A 58 15.05 -2.85 12.83
N GLY A 59 16.02 -3.11 13.70
CA GLY A 59 16.91 -2.10 14.29
C GLY A 59 18.31 -2.07 13.69
N ILE A 60 19.03 -0.96 13.92
CA ILE A 60 20.46 -0.82 13.64
C ILE A 60 21.18 -0.51 14.95
N ALA A 61 22.16 -1.34 15.30
CA ALA A 61 22.91 -1.24 16.55
C ALA A 61 24.43 -1.09 16.32
N GLY A 62 25.05 -0.31 17.21
CA GLY A 62 26.51 -0.14 17.34
C GLY A 62 26.99 -0.44 18.76
N ASP A 63 26.22 -1.23 19.50
CA ASP A 63 26.39 -1.57 20.91
C ASP A 63 27.62 -2.44 21.20
N GLU A 64 28.04 -3.26 20.24
CA GLU A 64 29.27 -4.05 20.34
C GLU A 64 30.56 -3.27 20.02
N ILE A 65 30.43 -2.04 19.52
CA ILE A 65 31.59 -1.22 19.19
C ILE A 65 32.15 -0.59 20.48
N PRO A 66 33.45 -0.75 20.81
CA PRO A 66 34.00 -0.13 22.00
C PRO A 66 34.09 1.41 21.88
N THR A 67 33.69 2.11 22.94
CA THR A 67 33.81 3.57 23.04
C THR A 67 35.27 4.04 22.91
N GLY A 68 35.47 5.18 22.24
CA GLY A 68 36.76 5.82 22.02
C GLY A 68 37.59 5.25 20.87
N VAL A 69 37.08 4.24 20.15
CA VAL A 69 37.77 3.65 18.99
C VAL A 69 37.66 4.55 17.76
N PHE A 70 36.50 5.12 17.52
CA PHE A 70 36.20 5.97 16.37
C PHE A 70 36.02 7.44 16.78
N GLN A 71 36.30 8.36 15.86
CA GLN A 71 36.07 9.78 16.09
C GLN A 71 34.59 10.03 16.42
N ASN A 72 34.36 10.86 17.44
CA ASN A 72 33.03 11.21 17.93
C ASN A 72 32.15 10.01 18.32
N ASP A 73 32.72 8.82 18.54
CA ASP A 73 31.96 7.61 18.86
C ASP A 73 30.86 7.32 17.81
N SER A 74 31.22 7.44 16.53
CA SER A 74 30.32 7.22 15.40
C SER A 74 31.02 6.48 14.27
N VAL A 75 30.27 5.60 13.61
CA VAL A 75 30.63 4.95 12.35
C VAL A 75 29.51 5.17 11.32
N GLY A 76 29.82 5.08 10.04
CA GLY A 76 28.82 5.12 8.97
C GLY A 76 28.42 3.70 8.56
N LEU A 77 27.14 3.47 8.34
CA LEU A 77 26.63 2.34 7.59
C LEU A 77 26.23 2.87 6.21
N ASN A 78 26.94 2.47 5.17
CA ASN A 78 26.82 3.06 3.83
C ASN A 78 26.06 2.07 2.95
N LEU A 79 25.07 2.56 2.21
CA LEU A 79 24.45 1.80 1.14
C LEU A 79 25.39 1.77 -0.06
N VAL A 80 25.70 0.58 -0.57
CA VAL A 80 26.68 0.42 -1.66
C VAL A 80 26.04 -0.07 -2.94
N GLN A 81 25.06 -0.98 -2.82
CA GLN A 81 24.39 -1.56 -3.97
C GLN A 81 23.01 -2.09 -3.57
N ILE A 82 22.06 -1.94 -4.48
CA ILE A 82 20.75 -2.60 -4.44
C ILE A 82 20.63 -3.51 -5.66
N THR A 83 20.09 -4.71 -5.47
CA THR A 83 19.56 -5.55 -6.54
C THR A 83 18.17 -5.99 -6.14
N GLY A 84 17.15 -5.63 -6.92
CA GLY A 84 15.76 -5.91 -6.58
C GLY A 84 14.78 -5.26 -7.56
N PRO A 85 13.47 -5.46 -7.36
CA PRO A 85 12.43 -4.99 -8.27
C PRO A 85 12.14 -3.49 -8.20
N GLY A 86 12.57 -2.81 -7.14
CA GLY A 86 12.34 -1.38 -6.93
C GLY A 86 13.47 -0.69 -6.17
N ASP A 87 13.15 0.47 -5.62
CA ASP A 87 14.02 1.33 -4.83
C ASP A 87 13.93 1.00 -3.34
N VAL A 88 15.00 1.29 -2.60
CA VAL A 88 15.12 1.10 -1.15
C VAL A 88 15.42 2.44 -0.49
N PHE A 89 14.73 2.69 0.61
CA PHE A 89 14.83 3.91 1.41
C PHE A 89 15.13 3.56 2.86
N LEU A 90 15.89 4.42 3.53
CA LEU A 90 16.04 4.40 4.98
C LEU A 90 15.80 5.81 5.48
N TYR A 91 14.84 6.00 6.38
CA TYR A 91 14.52 7.32 6.91
C TYR A 91 13.95 7.24 8.33
N ALA A 92 14.09 8.30 9.08
CA ALA A 92 13.40 8.48 10.37
C ALA A 92 12.40 9.62 10.27
N THR A 93 11.30 9.52 10.99
CA THR A 93 10.30 10.57 11.14
C THR A 93 10.39 11.13 12.55
N ASP A 94 10.61 12.44 12.67
CA ASP A 94 10.65 13.10 13.96
C ASP A 94 9.27 13.20 14.63
N ALA A 95 9.23 13.66 15.88
CA ALA A 95 7.98 13.79 16.65
C ALA A 95 6.97 14.79 16.04
N PHE A 96 7.36 15.58 15.04
CA PHE A 96 6.51 16.52 14.33
C PHE A 96 6.10 16.02 12.93
N GLY A 97 6.48 14.79 12.56
CA GLY A 97 6.14 14.20 11.26
C GLY A 97 7.11 14.59 10.13
N THR A 98 8.28 15.14 10.45
CA THR A 98 9.28 15.53 9.43
C THR A 98 10.23 14.36 9.17
N PRO A 99 10.38 13.91 7.91
CA PRO A 99 11.33 12.86 7.57
C PRO A 99 12.78 13.40 7.48
N GLU A 100 13.71 12.61 7.99
CA GLU A 100 15.14 12.67 7.74
C GLU A 100 15.56 11.43 6.95
N THR A 101 16.01 11.63 5.71
CA THR A 101 16.41 10.55 4.80
C THR A 101 17.90 10.22 4.97
N PHE A 102 18.21 8.92 5.04
CA PHE A 102 19.56 8.39 5.13
C PHE A 102 19.96 7.61 3.88
N TYR A 103 19.04 6.82 3.30
CA TYR A 103 19.21 6.17 2.00
C TYR A 103 18.07 6.56 1.06
N ASN A 104 18.40 6.84 -0.20
CA ASN A 104 17.44 7.08 -1.27
C ASN A 104 17.93 6.50 -2.60
N SER A 105 17.77 5.19 -2.82
CA SER A 105 18.32 4.58 -4.04
C SER A 105 17.68 5.09 -5.35
N ALA A 106 16.53 5.77 -5.27
CA ALA A 106 15.82 6.30 -6.42
C ALA A 106 16.53 7.51 -7.08
N ASP A 107 17.40 8.22 -6.35
CA ASP A 107 18.18 9.34 -6.90
C ASP A 107 19.62 8.96 -7.29
N GLY A 108 19.99 7.70 -7.09
CA GLY A 108 21.33 7.16 -7.26
C GLY A 108 21.78 6.47 -5.98
N ILE A 109 22.97 5.88 -6.00
CA ILE A 109 23.67 5.49 -4.77
C ILE A 109 25.00 6.22 -4.79
N ASP A 110 25.22 7.08 -3.80
CA ASP A 110 26.46 7.84 -3.65
C ASP A 110 26.91 7.99 -2.20
N GLU A 111 27.86 8.91 -1.96
CA GLU A 111 28.46 9.15 -0.65
C GLU A 111 27.51 9.77 0.38
N SER A 112 26.32 10.23 -0.04
CA SER A 112 25.28 10.72 0.84
C SER A 112 24.38 9.62 1.42
N ASP A 113 24.37 8.42 0.83
CA ASP A 113 23.61 7.27 1.32
C ASP A 113 24.30 6.59 2.52
N VAL A 114 24.30 7.28 3.65
CA VAL A 114 24.98 6.85 4.87
C VAL A 114 24.11 7.09 6.10
N PHE A 115 23.89 6.03 6.88
CA PHE A 115 23.30 6.12 8.20
C PHE A 115 24.39 6.24 9.27
N PRO A 116 24.37 7.29 10.12
CA PRO A 116 25.33 7.45 11.20
C PRO A 116 24.97 6.54 12.38
N VAL A 117 25.69 5.43 12.51
CA VAL A 117 25.55 4.52 13.65
C VAL A 117 26.32 5.09 14.85
N LYS A 118 25.61 5.29 15.96
CA LYS A 118 26.20 5.71 17.22
C LYS A 118 26.81 4.51 17.95
N VAL A 119 28.07 4.63 18.36
CA VAL A 119 28.75 3.62 19.20
C VAL A 119 28.04 3.51 20.55
N GLY A 120 27.78 2.27 20.99
CA GLY A 120 26.98 1.99 22.17
C GLY A 120 25.48 2.28 22.00
N GLY A 121 25.03 2.61 20.78
CA GLY A 121 23.67 2.99 20.47
C GLY A 121 22.87 1.87 19.80
N HIS A 122 21.55 2.00 19.88
CA HIS A 122 20.58 1.20 19.17
C HIS A 122 19.41 2.13 18.78
N SER A 123 18.97 2.04 17.53
CA SER A 123 17.81 2.80 17.03
C SER A 123 17.08 2.04 15.93
N HIS A 124 15.82 2.42 15.71
CA HIS A 124 14.97 1.91 14.63
C HIS A 124 14.64 3.03 13.65
N GLN A 125 14.62 2.68 12.37
CA GLN A 125 14.33 3.55 11.24
C GLN A 125 13.29 2.88 10.36
N ASN A 126 12.61 3.66 9.52
CA ASN A 126 11.74 3.10 8.49
C ASN A 126 12.61 2.58 7.34
N TRP A 127 12.45 1.31 7.01
CA TRP A 127 12.96 0.74 5.77
C TRP A 127 11.84 0.72 4.75
N GLY A 128 11.99 1.47 3.66
CA GLY A 128 11.00 1.56 2.59
C GLY A 128 11.42 0.81 1.33
N PHE A 129 10.46 0.16 0.67
CA PHE A 129 10.64 -0.53 -0.60
C PHE A 129 9.54 -0.11 -1.58
N SER A 130 9.89 0.33 -2.79
CA SER A 130 8.89 0.81 -3.76
C SER A 130 8.15 -0.30 -4.53
N ALA A 131 8.54 -1.57 -4.33
CA ALA A 131 7.88 -2.72 -4.95
C ALA A 131 7.96 -3.96 -4.04
N ALA A 132 7.04 -4.91 -4.24
CA ALA A 132 7.13 -6.23 -3.66
C ALA A 132 8.16 -7.09 -4.40
N GLY A 133 8.74 -8.06 -3.71
CA GLY A 133 9.68 -9.05 -4.24
C GLY A 133 10.97 -9.17 -3.41
N GLU A 134 11.95 -9.86 -3.98
CA GLU A 134 13.23 -10.13 -3.31
C GLU A 134 14.27 -9.04 -3.60
N TYR A 135 14.96 -8.61 -2.55
CA TYR A 135 16.01 -7.60 -2.62
C TYR A 135 17.31 -8.13 -2.00
N GLU A 136 18.43 -7.78 -2.62
CA GLU A 136 19.77 -7.82 -2.05
C GLU A 136 20.23 -6.40 -1.78
N VAL A 137 20.36 -6.05 -0.50
CA VAL A 137 20.83 -4.74 -0.02
C VAL A 137 22.26 -4.89 0.48
N THR A 138 23.22 -4.34 -0.25
CA THR A 138 24.63 -4.40 0.13
C THR A 138 25.03 -3.17 0.93
N LEU A 139 25.45 -3.39 2.17
CA LEU A 139 25.91 -2.36 3.09
C LEU A 139 27.41 -2.51 3.38
N GLN A 140 28.06 -1.39 3.68
CA GLN A 140 29.46 -1.37 4.11
C GLN A 140 29.61 -0.45 5.32
N ALA A 141 30.29 -0.91 6.37
CA ALA A 141 30.62 -0.07 7.51
C ALA A 141 31.86 0.78 7.20
N SER A 142 31.86 2.04 7.59
CA SER A 142 32.99 2.97 7.48
C SER A 142 33.24 3.71 8.79
N GLY A 143 34.48 4.06 9.09
CA GLY A 143 34.78 4.83 10.30
C GLY A 143 36.17 5.44 10.26
N VAL A 144 36.37 6.52 11.00
CA VAL A 144 37.68 7.16 11.18
C VAL A 144 38.16 6.91 12.60
N LYS A 145 39.33 6.28 12.75
CA LYS A 145 39.88 5.95 14.09
C LYS A 145 40.22 7.20 14.88
N ALA A 146 39.96 7.15 16.18
CA ALA A 146 40.38 8.18 17.11
C ALA A 146 41.92 8.18 17.25
N GLY A 147 42.52 9.38 17.24
CA GLY A 147 43.93 9.59 17.57
C GLY A 147 44.94 9.49 16.42
N ASN A 148 44.62 8.81 15.31
CA ASN A 148 45.48 8.75 14.12
C ASN A 148 44.79 9.15 12.81
N GLU A 149 43.49 9.45 12.85
CA GLU A 149 42.68 9.89 11.70
C GLU A 149 42.68 8.91 10.52
N GLU A 150 42.96 7.62 10.79
CA GLU A 150 42.94 6.57 9.78
C GLU A 150 41.49 6.17 9.46
N SER A 151 41.09 6.32 8.20
CA SER A 151 39.83 5.76 7.70
C SER A 151 39.93 4.26 7.50
N VAL A 152 38.92 3.54 7.97
CA VAL A 152 38.76 2.09 7.78
C VAL A 152 37.36 1.79 7.25
N VAL A 153 37.25 0.74 6.45
CA VAL A 153 35.99 0.22 5.92
C VAL A 153 35.95 -1.30 6.09
N SER A 154 34.76 -1.86 6.24
CA SER A 154 34.56 -3.31 6.19
C SER A 154 34.57 -3.82 4.74
N GLU A 155 34.59 -5.14 4.55
CA GLU A 155 34.09 -5.72 3.31
C GLU A 155 32.57 -5.42 3.17
N PRO A 156 32.04 -5.27 1.95
CA PRO A 156 30.60 -5.17 1.73
C PRO A 156 29.88 -6.45 2.15
N VAL A 157 28.69 -6.30 2.75
CA VAL A 157 27.84 -7.40 3.21
C VAL A 157 26.45 -7.25 2.62
N ALA A 158 25.96 -8.31 1.98
CA ALA A 158 24.62 -8.39 1.44
C ALA A 158 23.61 -8.84 2.51
N PHE A 159 22.49 -8.12 2.60
CA PHE A 159 21.32 -8.45 3.39
C PHE A 159 20.16 -8.76 2.45
N PHE A 160 19.44 -9.84 2.72
CA PHE A 160 18.35 -10.28 1.85
C PHE A 160 17.00 -9.94 2.45
N PHE A 161 16.15 -9.31 1.65
CA PHE A 161 14.77 -8.98 2.02
C PHE A 161 13.79 -9.67 1.09
N HIS A 162 12.64 -10.07 1.62
CA HIS A 162 11.47 -10.50 0.86
C HIS A 162 10.29 -9.63 1.26
N VAL A 163 9.85 -8.78 0.35
CA VAL A 163 8.67 -7.94 0.51
C VAL A 163 7.47 -8.65 -0.12
N ILE A 164 6.49 -9.03 0.69
CA ILE A 164 5.33 -9.81 0.28
C ILE A 164 4.22 -8.87 -0.19
N GLU A 165 3.63 -9.19 -1.35
CA GLU A 165 2.44 -8.50 -1.85
C GLU A 165 1.17 -9.09 -1.20
N PRO A 166 0.19 -8.27 -0.77
CA PRO A 166 -1.10 -8.76 -0.29
C PRO A 166 -1.88 -9.52 -1.36
N GLU A 167 -2.77 -10.41 -0.95
CA GLU A 167 -3.73 -11.04 -1.85
C GLU A 167 -4.77 -10.00 -2.30
N ALA A 168 -4.83 -9.72 -3.60
CA ALA A 168 -5.72 -8.72 -4.16
C ALA A 168 -7.08 -9.31 -4.54
N PHE A 169 -8.15 -8.72 -4.01
CA PHE A 169 -9.54 -9.03 -4.31
C PHE A 169 -10.12 -7.91 -5.16
N HIS A 170 -10.43 -8.18 -6.42
CA HIS A 170 -10.90 -7.17 -7.38
C HIS A 170 -12.24 -7.51 -8.03
N SER A 171 -12.76 -8.71 -7.78
CA SER A 171 -13.99 -9.26 -8.37
C SER A 171 -14.60 -10.34 -7.49
N GLY A 172 -15.91 -10.56 -7.61
CA GLY A 172 -16.62 -11.57 -6.82
C GLY A 172 -17.08 -11.01 -5.48
N GLU A 173 -17.79 -11.83 -4.73
CA GLU A 173 -18.34 -11.48 -3.42
C GLU A 173 -17.31 -11.73 -2.31
N LEU A 174 -17.16 -10.74 -1.44
CA LEU A 174 -16.30 -10.80 -0.27
C LEU A 174 -16.97 -9.98 0.83
N ASP A 175 -17.01 -10.49 2.05
CA ASP A 175 -17.69 -9.81 3.16
C ASP A 175 -16.72 -9.35 4.23
N MET A 176 -16.94 -8.16 4.75
CA MET A 176 -16.34 -7.72 6.01
C MET A 176 -17.19 -8.30 7.13
N GLU A 177 -16.73 -9.38 7.73
CA GLU A 177 -17.43 -10.07 8.81
C GLU A 177 -17.19 -9.35 10.13
N VAL A 178 -18.28 -8.99 10.81
CA VAL A 178 -18.29 -8.53 12.19
C VAL A 178 -18.73 -9.71 13.04
N ALA A 179 -17.77 -10.41 13.64
CA ALA A 179 -18.02 -11.62 14.41
C ALA A 179 -17.91 -11.38 15.91
N TYR A 180 -18.69 -12.13 16.69
CA TYR A 180 -18.58 -12.16 18.15
C TYR A 180 -18.82 -13.57 18.69
N GLU A 181 -17.74 -14.27 19.01
CA GLU A 181 -17.75 -15.64 19.48
C GLU A 181 -16.90 -15.81 20.75
N ASP A 182 -17.33 -16.70 21.65
CA ASP A 182 -16.62 -17.01 22.91
C ASP A 182 -16.22 -15.78 23.76
N GLY A 183 -16.96 -14.68 23.62
CA GLY A 183 -16.74 -13.44 24.35
C GLY A 183 -15.72 -12.48 23.72
N ALA A 184 -15.25 -12.78 22.52
CA ALA A 184 -14.27 -11.99 21.77
C ALA A 184 -14.86 -11.45 20.46
N TRP A 185 -14.43 -10.25 20.09
CA TRP A 185 -14.73 -9.67 18.78
C TRP A 185 -13.70 -10.11 17.75
N GLU A 186 -14.15 -10.29 16.52
CA GLU A 186 -13.30 -10.49 15.36
C GLU A 186 -13.82 -9.66 14.19
N LEU A 187 -12.89 -9.07 13.44
CA LEU A 187 -13.15 -8.33 12.21
C LEU A 187 -12.24 -8.93 11.15
N VAL A 188 -12.83 -9.70 10.24
CA VAL A 188 -12.12 -10.44 9.19
C VAL A 188 -12.80 -10.25 7.85
N LEU A 189 -12.15 -10.73 6.78
CA LEU A 189 -12.78 -10.85 5.48
C LEU A 189 -13.23 -12.29 5.26
N LEU A 190 -14.45 -12.49 4.76
CA LEU A 190 -15.00 -13.80 4.43
C LEU A 190 -15.12 -13.93 2.91
N ASP A 191 -14.34 -14.85 2.34
CA ASP A 191 -14.47 -15.33 0.97
C ASP A 191 -15.47 -16.50 0.97
N GLU A 192 -16.75 -16.17 0.87
CA GLU A 192 -17.86 -17.13 0.95
C GLU A 192 -17.74 -18.24 -0.10
N VAL A 193 -17.29 -17.88 -1.31
CA VAL A 193 -17.17 -18.81 -2.44
C VAL A 193 -16.17 -19.93 -2.14
N ASN A 194 -15.09 -19.59 -1.42
CA ASN A 194 -14.04 -20.54 -1.06
C ASN A 194 -14.12 -21.02 0.40
N GLU A 195 -15.15 -20.61 1.16
CA GLU A 195 -15.34 -20.91 2.58
C GLU A 195 -14.06 -20.58 3.40
N ARG A 196 -13.50 -19.38 3.19
CA ARG A 196 -12.22 -18.97 3.77
C ARG A 196 -12.31 -17.60 4.45
N GLU A 197 -11.96 -17.57 5.72
CA GLU A 197 -11.63 -16.34 6.44
C GLU A 197 -10.22 -15.86 6.08
N LEU A 198 -10.08 -14.54 6.00
CA LEU A 198 -8.90 -13.84 5.56
C LEU A 198 -8.58 -12.70 6.53
N ALA A 199 -7.31 -12.63 6.92
CA ALA A 199 -6.82 -11.54 7.75
C ALA A 199 -6.82 -10.22 6.93
N PRO A 200 -7.34 -9.12 7.49
CA PRO A 200 -7.38 -7.82 6.78
C PRO A 200 -6.01 -7.26 6.39
N ASP A 201 -4.96 -7.60 7.15
CA ASP A 201 -3.58 -7.16 6.92
C ASP A 201 -2.84 -8.00 5.86
N GLU A 202 -3.42 -9.10 5.41
CA GLU A 202 -2.96 -9.92 4.28
C GLU A 202 -3.71 -9.63 2.97
N SER A 203 -4.76 -8.81 3.03
CA SER A 203 -5.72 -8.63 1.94
C SER A 203 -5.69 -7.22 1.36
N LEU A 204 -5.93 -7.11 0.06
CA LEU A 204 -6.05 -5.84 -0.66
C LEU A 204 -7.37 -5.76 -1.43
N LEU A 205 -8.25 -4.86 -1.00
CA LEU A 205 -9.56 -4.63 -1.62
C LEU A 205 -9.41 -3.65 -2.80
N GLN A 206 -9.47 -4.17 -4.03
CA GLN A 206 -9.07 -3.41 -5.21
C GLN A 206 -10.25 -2.98 -6.09
N GLY A 207 -10.27 -1.70 -6.44
CA GLY A 207 -11.19 -1.11 -7.41
C GLY A 207 -10.46 -0.64 -8.67
N GLY A 208 -10.77 -1.26 -9.81
CA GLY A 208 -10.22 -0.89 -11.12
C GLY A 208 -11.00 0.21 -11.85
N ALA A 209 -10.81 0.33 -13.16
CA ALA A 209 -11.52 1.32 -13.99
C ALA A 209 -13.05 1.11 -14.01
N ALA A 210 -13.52 -0.11 -13.77
CA ALA A 210 -14.95 -0.46 -13.79
C ALA A 210 -15.76 0.22 -12.66
N VAL A 211 -15.09 0.64 -11.58
CA VAL A 211 -15.74 1.33 -10.44
C VAL A 211 -15.65 2.85 -10.55
N MET A 212 -15.03 3.37 -11.60
CA MET A 212 -14.95 4.81 -11.84
C MET A 212 -16.29 5.35 -12.35
N GLN A 213 -16.80 6.38 -11.68
CA GLN A 213 -18.00 7.09 -12.12
C GLN A 213 -17.86 8.61 -11.95
N SER A 214 -18.66 9.36 -12.70
CA SER A 214 -18.72 10.82 -12.56
C SER A 214 -19.70 11.20 -11.47
N VAL A 215 -19.29 12.08 -10.55
CA VAL A 215 -20.15 12.59 -9.49
C VAL A 215 -21.41 13.23 -10.11
N PRO A 216 -22.63 12.73 -9.77
CA PRO A 216 -23.86 13.20 -10.39
C PRO A 216 -24.11 14.69 -10.18
N ASN A 217 -24.87 15.31 -11.11
CA ASN A 217 -25.39 16.67 -10.91
C ASN A 217 -26.58 16.69 -9.93
N ASN A 218 -26.33 16.24 -8.70
CA ASN A 218 -27.25 16.19 -7.59
C ASN A 218 -26.47 16.49 -6.30
N ALA A 219 -26.83 17.58 -5.62
CA ALA A 219 -26.13 18.03 -4.42
C ALA A 219 -26.11 16.99 -3.28
N ALA A 220 -27.04 16.02 -3.29
CA ALA A 220 -27.05 14.94 -2.30
C ALA A 220 -25.80 14.03 -2.37
N PHE A 221 -25.10 14.00 -3.51
CA PHE A 221 -23.87 13.23 -3.73
C PHE A 221 -22.59 14.05 -3.56
N GLY A 222 -22.67 15.27 -3.00
CA GLY A 222 -21.51 16.15 -2.84
C GLY A 222 -20.40 15.59 -1.93
N PHE A 223 -20.68 14.56 -1.15
CA PHE A 223 -19.67 13.83 -0.35
C PHE A 223 -18.67 13.04 -1.22
N LEU A 224 -19.00 12.77 -2.49
CA LEU A 224 -18.10 12.12 -3.45
C LEU A 224 -17.20 13.12 -4.20
N GLY A 225 -17.36 14.43 -3.98
CA GLY A 225 -16.62 15.48 -4.68
C GLY A 225 -17.52 16.48 -5.40
N SER A 226 -16.94 17.27 -6.31
CA SER A 226 -17.69 18.25 -7.11
C SER A 226 -18.42 17.57 -8.26
N VAL A 227 -19.54 18.15 -8.70
CA VAL A 227 -20.27 17.66 -9.88
C VAL A 227 -19.34 17.51 -11.08
N GLY A 228 -19.28 16.30 -11.64
CA GLY A 228 -18.42 15.98 -12.77
C GLY A 228 -17.04 15.42 -12.42
N ASP A 229 -16.60 15.53 -11.15
CA ASP A 229 -15.36 14.89 -10.70
C ASP A 229 -15.47 13.36 -10.85
N THR A 230 -14.33 12.68 -10.94
CA THR A 230 -14.27 11.22 -10.92
C THR A 230 -14.27 10.75 -9.47
N ALA A 231 -15.15 9.79 -9.16
CA ALA A 231 -15.13 9.02 -7.93
C ALA A 231 -14.99 7.53 -8.25
N TRP A 232 -14.42 6.76 -7.33
CA TRP A 232 -14.33 5.30 -7.42
C TRP A 232 -15.34 4.73 -6.44
N VAL A 233 -16.25 3.88 -6.90
CA VAL A 233 -17.34 3.37 -6.08
C VAL A 233 -17.48 1.86 -6.26
N LEU A 234 -17.07 1.09 -5.25
CA LEU A 234 -17.46 -0.31 -5.14
C LEU A 234 -18.98 -0.33 -4.92
N PRO A 235 -19.76 -1.05 -5.75
CA PRO A 235 -21.20 -0.87 -5.81
C PRO A 235 -21.94 -1.67 -4.74
N GLN A 236 -23.05 -1.12 -4.25
CA GLN A 236 -24.00 -1.85 -3.39
C GLN A 236 -24.79 -2.95 -4.13
N GLU A 237 -24.79 -2.91 -5.47
CA GLU A 237 -25.46 -3.90 -6.32
C GLU A 237 -24.38 -4.67 -7.08
N GLU A 238 -24.52 -5.98 -7.17
CA GLU A 238 -23.55 -6.84 -7.85
C GLU A 238 -23.33 -6.37 -9.29
N THR A 239 -22.05 -6.21 -9.65
CA THR A 239 -21.62 -5.88 -11.00
C THR A 239 -20.57 -6.90 -11.43
N GLU A 240 -20.75 -7.48 -12.62
CA GLU A 240 -19.81 -8.45 -13.17
C GLU A 240 -18.38 -7.88 -13.23
N ASP A 241 -17.40 -8.71 -12.87
CA ASP A 241 -15.96 -8.36 -12.82
C ASP A 241 -15.58 -7.21 -11.87
N VAL A 242 -16.44 -6.89 -10.89
CA VAL A 242 -16.20 -5.90 -9.84
C VAL A 242 -16.29 -6.56 -8.47
N LEU A 243 -15.43 -6.15 -7.53
CA LEU A 243 -15.49 -6.60 -6.14
C LEU A 243 -16.85 -6.19 -5.54
N PHE A 244 -17.63 -7.18 -5.12
CA PHE A 244 -18.90 -7.00 -4.45
C PHE A 244 -18.69 -7.14 -2.95
N LEU A 245 -18.31 -6.03 -2.32
CA LEU A 245 -17.92 -5.98 -0.91
C LEU A 245 -19.15 -5.82 -0.01
N GLY A 246 -19.47 -6.82 0.79
CA GLY A 246 -20.54 -6.76 1.79
C GLY A 246 -20.03 -6.50 3.20
N ILE A 247 -20.98 -6.24 4.10
CA ILE A 247 -20.77 -6.18 5.54
C ILE A 247 -21.75 -7.15 6.17
N ALA A 248 -21.22 -8.08 6.94
CA ALA A 248 -21.98 -9.17 7.54
C ALA A 248 -21.79 -9.20 9.06
N GLY A 249 -22.83 -9.64 9.76
CA GLY A 249 -22.81 -9.96 11.19
C GLY A 249 -23.45 -11.32 11.42
N ASP A 250 -23.21 -12.24 10.49
CA ASP A 250 -23.79 -13.58 10.47
C ASP A 250 -23.19 -14.48 11.56
N GLU A 251 -21.95 -14.18 11.95
CA GLU A 251 -21.22 -14.83 13.06
C GLU A 251 -21.44 -14.15 14.42
N ILE A 252 -22.61 -13.52 14.60
CA ILE A 252 -23.05 -13.03 15.92
C ILE A 252 -24.29 -13.82 16.33
N GLU A 253 -24.25 -14.46 17.51
CA GLU A 253 -25.43 -15.15 18.05
C GLU A 253 -26.52 -14.14 18.48
N ALA A 254 -27.75 -14.38 18.05
CA ALA A 254 -28.91 -13.57 18.45
C ALA A 254 -29.15 -13.64 19.98
N GLY A 255 -29.52 -12.50 20.57
CA GLY A 255 -29.79 -12.35 21.99
C GLY A 255 -28.56 -12.02 22.84
N ILE A 256 -27.39 -11.78 22.24
CA ILE A 256 -26.20 -11.29 22.95
C ILE A 256 -26.27 -9.77 23.14
N PHE A 257 -26.55 -9.02 22.07
CA PHE A 257 -26.54 -7.55 22.06
C PHE A 257 -27.95 -6.96 22.09
N GLU A 258 -28.09 -5.78 22.70
CA GLU A 258 -29.36 -5.06 22.77
C GLU A 258 -29.93 -4.81 21.36
N ASN A 259 -31.18 -5.25 21.14
CA ASN A 259 -31.89 -5.15 19.86
C ASN A 259 -31.30 -5.97 18.70
N ASP A 260 -30.43 -6.95 18.97
CA ASP A 260 -29.77 -7.76 17.93
C ASP A 260 -29.06 -6.88 16.89
N ALA A 261 -28.34 -5.87 17.37
CA ALA A 261 -27.62 -4.92 16.54
C ALA A 261 -26.29 -4.52 17.19
N VAL A 262 -25.30 -4.28 16.33
CA VAL A 262 -23.98 -3.77 16.69
C VAL A 262 -23.62 -2.64 15.72
N ASP A 263 -22.69 -1.78 16.11
CA ASP A 263 -22.24 -0.63 15.32
C ASP A 263 -20.85 -0.92 14.76
N LEU A 264 -20.65 -0.75 13.46
CA LEU A 264 -19.33 -0.66 12.84
C LEU A 264 -18.97 0.82 12.67
N ARG A 265 -17.88 1.28 13.28
CA ARG A 265 -17.49 2.70 13.34
C ARG A 265 -16.22 2.97 12.55
N LEU A 266 -16.21 4.07 11.80
CA LEU A 266 -15.00 4.59 11.18
C LEU A 266 -14.12 5.26 12.23
N LYS A 267 -12.83 4.89 12.29
CA LYS A 267 -11.87 5.42 13.26
C LYS A 267 -10.84 6.33 12.63
N SER A 268 -10.31 5.92 11.47
CA SER A 268 -9.37 6.73 10.70
C SER A 268 -9.35 6.31 9.24
N VAL A 269 -8.99 7.26 8.37
CA VAL A 269 -8.64 7.03 6.98
C VAL A 269 -7.26 7.62 6.73
N ARG A 270 -6.32 6.84 6.19
CA ARG A 270 -5.07 7.34 5.60
C ARG A 270 -5.09 7.03 4.11
N GLY A 271 -4.90 8.03 3.27
CA GLY A 271 -4.93 7.85 1.81
C GLY A 271 -4.92 9.18 1.06
N PRO A 272 -4.98 9.15 -0.28
CA PRO A 272 -4.90 10.33 -1.13
C PRO A 272 -6.20 11.17 -1.19
N GLY A 273 -7.33 10.61 -0.76
CA GLY A 273 -8.64 11.27 -0.78
C GLY A 273 -9.50 10.90 0.44
N ASP A 274 -10.81 11.11 0.28
CA ASP A 274 -11.84 10.81 1.28
C ASP A 274 -12.54 9.49 0.97
N VAL A 275 -13.05 8.83 2.01
CA VAL A 275 -13.81 7.58 1.96
C VAL A 275 -15.23 7.83 2.44
N SER A 276 -16.21 7.21 1.80
CA SER A 276 -17.60 7.22 2.23
C SER A 276 -18.25 5.84 2.15
N LEU A 277 -19.09 5.51 3.12
CA LEU A 277 -19.96 4.34 3.08
C LEU A 277 -21.41 4.82 2.98
N TYR A 278 -22.13 4.42 1.94
CA TYR A 278 -23.50 4.90 1.72
C TYR A 278 -24.37 3.91 0.94
N ALA A 279 -25.68 3.97 1.16
CA ALA A 279 -26.65 3.27 0.33
C ALA A 279 -27.46 4.26 -0.51
N VAL A 280 -27.97 3.82 -1.65
CA VAL A 280 -28.94 4.55 -2.48
C VAL A 280 -30.29 3.90 -2.32
N ASP A 281 -31.28 4.68 -1.88
CA ASP A 281 -32.64 4.18 -1.69
C ASP A 281 -33.37 3.95 -3.03
N ALA A 282 -34.57 3.38 -2.95
CA ALA A 282 -35.39 3.08 -4.13
C ALA A 282 -35.81 4.32 -4.95
N PHE A 283 -35.60 5.53 -4.43
CA PHE A 283 -35.87 6.80 -5.11
C PHE A 283 -34.61 7.48 -5.66
N GLY A 284 -33.43 6.86 -5.48
CA GLY A 284 -32.15 7.40 -5.93
C GLY A 284 -31.52 8.40 -4.95
N ALA A 285 -32.00 8.48 -3.71
CA ALA A 285 -31.43 9.35 -2.69
C ALA A 285 -30.37 8.60 -1.87
N PRO A 286 -29.19 9.20 -1.63
CA PRO A 286 -28.15 8.57 -0.81
C PRO A 286 -28.48 8.69 0.69
N VAL A 287 -28.21 7.61 1.42
CA VAL A 287 -28.13 7.52 2.88
C VAL A 287 -26.67 7.28 3.22
N VAL A 288 -26.00 8.29 3.76
CA VAL A 288 -24.57 8.24 4.11
C VAL A 288 -24.42 7.76 5.54
N TYR A 289 -23.59 6.73 5.74
CA TYR A 289 -23.28 6.14 7.05
C TYR A 289 -21.92 6.59 7.57
N MET A 290 -20.94 6.76 6.67
CA MET A 290 -19.60 7.24 6.99
C MET A 290 -19.15 8.23 5.91
N ASN A 291 -18.46 9.30 6.31
CA ASN A 291 -17.89 10.29 5.41
C ASN A 291 -16.63 10.90 6.04
N SER A 292 -15.44 10.44 5.64
CA SER A 292 -14.22 11.03 6.19
C SER A 292 -14.01 12.50 5.80
N GLY A 293 -14.66 12.97 4.73
CA GLY A 293 -14.48 14.31 4.18
C GLY A 293 -15.15 15.44 4.98
N ASP A 294 -16.08 15.13 5.89
CA ASP A 294 -16.63 16.10 6.86
C ASP A 294 -16.02 15.98 8.27
N GLY A 295 -15.02 15.10 8.40
CA GLY A 295 -14.30 14.81 9.63
C GLY A 295 -14.90 13.62 10.37
N ILE A 296 -14.05 12.73 10.89
CA ILE A 296 -14.49 11.51 11.54
C ILE A 296 -14.98 11.80 12.96
N ASP A 297 -16.25 11.50 13.25
CA ASP A 297 -16.87 11.64 14.56
C ASP A 297 -17.82 10.46 14.91
N THR A 298 -18.67 10.64 15.93
CA THR A 298 -19.57 9.60 16.40
C THR A 298 -20.73 9.28 15.43
N ASN A 299 -20.92 10.08 14.38
CA ASN A 299 -21.93 9.86 13.35
C ASN A 299 -21.44 8.96 12.21
N ASP A 300 -20.13 8.68 12.11
CA ASP A 300 -19.56 7.75 11.14
C ASP A 300 -19.74 6.30 11.57
N VAL A 301 -20.98 5.84 11.47
CA VAL A 301 -21.42 4.54 11.96
C VAL A 301 -22.34 3.84 10.98
N PHE A 302 -22.04 2.59 10.71
CA PHE A 302 -22.91 1.66 10.01
C PHE A 302 -23.53 0.68 11.00
N PRO A 303 -24.87 0.61 11.10
CA PRO A 303 -25.52 -0.36 11.95
C PRO A 303 -25.48 -1.75 11.30
N VAL A 304 -24.76 -2.68 11.92
CA VAL A 304 -24.71 -4.08 11.52
C VAL A 304 -25.80 -4.84 12.27
N LYS A 305 -26.65 -5.52 11.51
CA LYS A 305 -27.70 -6.35 12.07
C LYS A 305 -27.13 -7.73 12.38
N VAL A 306 -27.39 -8.24 13.59
CA VAL A 306 -27.02 -9.61 13.97
C VAL A 306 -27.76 -10.63 13.10
N GLY A 307 -27.03 -11.62 12.57
CA GLY A 307 -27.52 -12.58 11.58
C GLY A 307 -27.93 -11.91 10.26
N GLY A 308 -27.30 -10.78 9.94
CA GLY A 308 -27.62 -9.96 8.79
C GLY A 308 -26.42 -9.72 7.91
N HIS A 309 -26.70 -9.69 6.62
CA HIS A 309 -25.75 -9.42 5.54
C HIS A 309 -26.32 -8.36 4.61
N SER A 310 -25.49 -7.40 4.20
CA SER A 310 -25.90 -6.37 3.26
C SER A 310 -24.72 -5.73 2.54
N HIS A 311 -24.99 -5.14 1.38
CA HIS A 311 -24.01 -4.41 0.59
C HIS A 311 -24.32 -2.92 0.55
N GLN A 312 -23.26 -2.13 0.59
CA GLN A 312 -23.30 -0.67 0.50
C GLN A 312 -22.29 -0.21 -0.55
N ASN A 313 -22.42 1.04 -0.96
CA ASN A 313 -21.42 1.66 -1.82
C ASN A 313 -20.26 2.13 -0.96
N TRP A 314 -19.04 1.71 -1.33
CA TRP A 314 -17.80 2.28 -0.81
C TRP A 314 -17.25 3.28 -1.81
N GLY A 315 -17.32 4.57 -1.47
CA GLY A 315 -16.88 5.68 -2.33
C GLY A 315 -15.53 6.25 -1.94
N PHE A 316 -14.72 6.58 -2.95
CA PHE A 316 -13.38 7.16 -2.81
C PHE A 316 -13.23 8.36 -3.75
N THR A 317 -12.62 9.45 -3.28
CA THR A 317 -12.50 10.72 -4.05
C THR A 317 -11.19 10.87 -4.83
N ALA A 318 -10.23 9.95 -4.65
CA ALA A 318 -8.98 9.90 -5.40
C ALA A 318 -8.50 8.45 -5.60
N PRO A 319 -7.67 8.18 -6.62
CA PRO A 319 -7.03 6.87 -6.76
C PRO A 319 -5.80 6.75 -5.86
N GLY A 320 -5.45 5.51 -5.51
CA GLY A 320 -4.29 5.12 -4.71
C GLY A 320 -4.64 4.17 -3.56
N ILE A 321 -3.69 3.95 -2.67
CA ILE A 321 -3.84 3.12 -1.47
C ILE A 321 -4.57 3.89 -0.37
N TYR A 322 -5.51 3.21 0.30
CA TYR A 322 -6.18 3.68 1.49
C TYR A 322 -6.07 2.65 2.60
N LYS A 323 -5.83 3.14 3.81
CA LYS A 323 -5.94 2.41 5.07
C LYS A 323 -7.19 2.90 5.79
N VAL A 324 -8.20 2.03 5.91
CA VAL A 324 -9.50 2.35 6.53
C VAL A 324 -9.62 1.57 7.83
N ALA A 325 -9.56 2.28 8.95
CA ALA A 325 -9.59 1.68 10.28
C ALA A 325 -11.02 1.66 10.83
N LEU A 326 -11.51 0.48 11.19
CA LEU A 326 -12.87 0.23 11.67
C LEU A 326 -12.85 -0.39 13.06
N GLN A 327 -13.94 -0.20 13.80
CA GLN A 327 -14.12 -0.77 15.13
C GLN A 327 -15.59 -1.19 15.33
N ALA A 328 -15.81 -2.43 15.74
CA ALA A 328 -17.12 -2.91 16.14
C ALA A 328 -17.42 -2.50 17.58
N THR A 329 -18.65 -2.10 17.87
CA THR A 329 -19.12 -1.80 19.22
C THR A 329 -20.53 -2.33 19.43
N GLY A 330 -20.82 -2.85 20.62
CA GLY A 330 -22.15 -3.37 20.94
C GLY A 330 -22.45 -3.22 22.42
N THR A 331 -23.73 -3.17 22.78
CA THR A 331 -24.15 -3.18 24.20
C THR A 331 -24.75 -4.54 24.53
N LEU A 332 -24.18 -5.25 25.50
CA LEU A 332 -24.63 -6.56 25.92
C LEU A 332 -26.01 -6.48 26.60
N ILE A 333 -26.90 -7.44 26.31
CA ILE A 333 -28.18 -7.57 27.03
C ILE A 333 -27.91 -7.87 28.51
N GLU A 334 -26.94 -8.74 28.78
CA GLU A 334 -26.52 -9.04 30.13
C GLU A 334 -25.68 -7.88 30.68
N GLY A 335 -26.16 -7.27 31.76
CA GLY A 335 -25.43 -6.21 32.46
C GLY A 335 -25.48 -4.82 31.81
N SER A 336 -25.97 -4.69 30.57
CA SER A 336 -26.03 -3.42 29.82
C SER A 336 -24.66 -2.73 29.70
N GLU A 337 -23.61 -3.54 29.53
CA GLU A 337 -22.25 -3.05 29.30
C GLU A 337 -22.00 -2.84 27.81
N SER A 338 -21.43 -1.69 27.44
CA SER A 338 -20.94 -1.46 26.08
C SER A 338 -19.50 -1.96 25.94
N ILE A 339 -19.26 -2.81 24.95
CA ILE A 339 -17.96 -3.38 24.63
C ILE A 339 -17.55 -2.98 23.21
N GLU A 340 -16.24 -2.99 22.95
CA GLU A 340 -15.65 -2.62 21.67
C GLU A 340 -14.56 -3.61 21.24
N SER A 341 -14.41 -3.79 19.93
CA SER A 341 -13.30 -4.55 19.35
C SER A 341 -12.00 -3.75 19.39
N GLN A 342 -10.90 -4.42 19.05
CA GLN A 342 -9.71 -3.70 18.56
C GLN A 342 -10.07 -2.91 17.30
N THR A 343 -9.30 -1.86 17.03
CA THR A 343 -9.40 -1.16 15.74
C THR A 343 -8.63 -1.98 14.71
N VAL A 344 -9.31 -2.37 13.62
CA VAL A 344 -8.74 -3.19 12.55
C VAL A 344 -8.68 -2.36 11.27
N GLU A 345 -7.57 -2.46 10.55
CA GLU A 345 -7.30 -1.66 9.36
C GLU A 345 -7.45 -2.50 8.10
N PHE A 346 -8.30 -2.03 7.19
CA PHE A 346 -8.52 -2.64 5.88
C PHE A 346 -7.81 -1.82 4.81
N THR A 347 -7.11 -2.51 3.91
CA THR A 347 -6.36 -1.86 2.83
C THR A 347 -7.18 -1.89 1.54
N PHE A 348 -7.42 -0.70 0.96
CA PHE A 348 -8.05 -0.56 -0.35
C PHE A 348 -7.04 -0.01 -1.37
N GLU A 349 -7.17 -0.41 -2.63
CA GLU A 349 -6.45 0.20 -3.74
C GLU A 349 -7.41 0.61 -4.86
N LEU A 350 -7.41 1.89 -5.19
CA LEU A 350 -8.23 2.42 -6.28
C LEU A 350 -7.31 2.80 -7.43
N LEU A 351 -7.37 2.06 -8.52
CA LEU A 351 -6.52 2.30 -9.67
C LEU A 351 -7.00 3.56 -10.40
N ASP A 352 -6.09 4.45 -10.76
CA ASP A 352 -6.39 5.72 -11.45
C ASP A 352 -6.94 5.55 -12.88
N GLY A 353 -7.13 4.30 -13.33
CA GLY A 353 -7.50 3.95 -14.69
C GLY A 353 -6.40 4.21 -15.71
N SER A 354 -5.24 4.70 -15.27
CA SER A 354 -4.05 4.88 -16.08
C SER A 354 -3.24 3.58 -16.04
N SER A 355 -2.97 3.03 -17.22
CA SER A 355 -1.95 1.99 -17.32
C SER A 355 -0.59 2.66 -17.17
N SER A 356 0.02 2.56 -15.99
CA SER A 356 1.44 2.85 -15.85
C SER A 356 2.22 1.83 -16.67
N ILE A 357 3.13 2.33 -17.49
CA ILE A 357 4.00 1.50 -18.33
C ILE A 357 5.39 1.51 -17.70
N SER A 358 5.79 0.38 -17.14
CA SER A 358 7.17 0.18 -16.69
C SER A 358 8.05 -0.20 -17.88
N LEU A 359 9.30 0.27 -17.89
CA LEU A 359 10.26 -0.02 -18.95
C LEU A 359 11.51 -0.65 -18.34
N VAL A 360 11.85 -1.85 -18.78
CA VAL A 360 13.07 -2.56 -18.39
C VAL A 360 13.95 -2.71 -19.62
N ARG A 361 15.21 -2.25 -19.55
CA ARG A 361 16.18 -2.50 -20.62
C ARG A 361 16.77 -3.90 -20.47
N ASN A 362 16.62 -4.72 -21.50
CA ASN A 362 17.20 -6.06 -21.54
C ASN A 362 18.64 -6.04 -22.08
N LEU A 363 19.39 -7.10 -21.74
CA LEU A 363 20.78 -7.32 -22.20
C LEU A 363 20.89 -7.61 -23.71
N ASN A 364 19.79 -7.88 -24.40
CA ASN A 364 19.72 -8.20 -25.83
C ASN A 364 19.39 -6.98 -26.72
N ASP A 365 19.62 -5.75 -26.23
CA ASP A 365 19.25 -4.50 -26.90
C ASP A 365 17.75 -4.40 -27.22
N SER A 366 16.88 -4.91 -26.34
CA SER A 366 15.45 -4.61 -26.33
C SER A 366 15.04 -3.86 -25.08
N ILE A 367 13.91 -3.16 -25.16
CA ILE A 367 13.19 -2.60 -24.01
C ILE A 367 11.94 -3.45 -23.86
N LYS A 368 11.74 -4.04 -22.67
CA LYS A 368 10.50 -4.67 -22.28
C LYS A 368 9.61 -3.64 -21.59
N LEU A 369 8.43 -3.41 -22.16
CA LEU A 369 7.39 -2.60 -21.54
C LEU A 369 6.40 -3.52 -20.82
N ARG A 370 5.98 -3.16 -19.61
CA ARG A 370 4.99 -3.92 -18.84
C ARG A 370 3.92 -2.99 -18.28
N TRP A 371 2.65 -3.38 -18.38
CA TRP A 371 1.55 -2.62 -17.79
C TRP A 371 0.40 -3.56 -17.38
N ALA A 372 -0.33 -3.18 -16.34
CA ALA A 372 -1.57 -3.86 -15.97
C ALA A 372 -2.66 -3.57 -17.00
N THR A 373 -3.39 -4.61 -17.41
CA THR A 373 -4.51 -4.49 -18.34
C THR A 373 -5.84 -4.65 -17.62
N SER A 374 -6.88 -4.01 -18.14
CA SER A 374 -8.28 -4.22 -17.73
C SER A 374 -8.97 -5.13 -18.74
N PRO A 375 -9.78 -6.11 -18.31
CA PRO A 375 -10.54 -6.96 -19.22
C PRO A 375 -11.39 -6.13 -20.19
N GLY A 376 -11.36 -6.45 -21.48
CA GLY A 376 -12.17 -5.78 -22.50
C GLY A 376 -11.68 -4.39 -22.96
N ALA A 377 -10.69 -3.80 -22.28
CA ALA A 377 -10.02 -2.61 -22.77
C ALA A 377 -9.09 -2.94 -23.94
N ASN A 378 -8.88 -1.98 -24.85
CA ASN A 378 -7.94 -2.12 -25.96
C ASN A 378 -6.81 -1.11 -25.82
N TYR A 379 -5.58 -1.54 -26.06
CA TYR A 379 -4.36 -0.78 -25.83
C TYR A 379 -3.56 -0.67 -27.12
N GLN A 380 -3.15 0.54 -27.49
CA GLN A 380 -2.23 0.80 -28.59
C GLN A 380 -0.96 1.42 -28.01
N LEU A 381 0.16 0.71 -28.12
CA LEU A 381 1.46 1.31 -27.81
C LEU A 381 1.78 2.35 -28.89
N GLN A 382 2.25 3.52 -28.46
CA GLN A 382 2.69 4.58 -29.37
C GLN A 382 4.07 5.09 -28.99
N SER A 383 4.81 5.57 -29.98
CA SER A 383 6.11 6.19 -29.77
C SER A 383 6.27 7.52 -30.51
N ARG A 384 7.25 8.31 -30.06
CA ARG A 384 7.74 9.51 -30.75
C ARG A 384 9.18 9.82 -30.33
N SER A 385 9.90 10.54 -31.18
CA SER A 385 11.32 10.89 -30.96
C SER A 385 11.55 12.27 -30.30
N ALA A 386 10.49 12.97 -29.88
CA ALA A 386 10.60 14.25 -29.19
C ALA A 386 9.53 14.42 -28.10
N LEU A 387 9.94 14.89 -26.92
CA LEU A 387 9.02 15.12 -25.79
C LEU A 387 8.03 16.26 -26.07
N ASN A 388 8.46 17.30 -26.80
CA ASN A 388 7.66 18.47 -27.12
C ASN A 388 7.67 18.73 -28.64
N GLY A 389 6.80 18.02 -29.37
CA GLY A 389 6.65 18.12 -30.82
C GLY A 389 6.55 16.74 -31.50
N GLY A 390 6.07 16.73 -32.75
CA GLY A 390 5.86 15.50 -33.53
C GLY A 390 4.55 14.77 -33.23
N ALA A 391 4.08 13.97 -34.19
CA ALA A 391 2.92 13.10 -34.01
C ALA A 391 3.33 11.80 -33.34
N TRP A 392 2.45 11.24 -32.51
CA TRP A 392 2.58 9.88 -32.00
C TRP A 392 2.34 8.89 -33.14
N GLY A 393 3.24 7.92 -33.30
CA GLY A 393 3.10 6.82 -34.23
C GLY A 393 2.82 5.51 -33.51
N ASP A 394 1.95 4.68 -34.08
CA ASP A 394 1.60 3.38 -33.54
C ASP A 394 2.79 2.40 -33.60
N VAL A 395 2.97 1.65 -32.52
CA VAL A 395 3.99 0.61 -32.38
C VAL A 395 3.27 -0.72 -32.20
N GLY A 396 3.37 -1.60 -33.18
CA GLY A 396 2.66 -2.89 -33.17
C GLY A 396 1.15 -2.76 -33.39
N GLU A 397 0.43 -3.86 -33.18
CA GLU A 397 -1.02 -3.93 -33.28
C GLU A 397 -1.71 -3.55 -31.96
N VAL A 398 -3.01 -3.27 -32.02
CA VAL A 398 -3.85 -3.07 -30.83
C VAL A 398 -3.91 -4.37 -30.02
N MET A 399 -3.71 -4.27 -28.72
CA MET A 399 -3.70 -5.38 -27.78
C MET A 399 -4.94 -5.33 -26.89
N SER A 400 -5.64 -6.45 -26.72
CA SER A 400 -6.80 -6.53 -25.81
C SER A 400 -6.37 -6.90 -24.41
N GLY A 401 -6.87 -6.19 -23.42
CA GLY A 401 -6.62 -6.44 -22.02
C GLY A 401 -7.35 -7.68 -21.51
N THR A 402 -6.68 -8.41 -20.63
CA THR A 402 -7.16 -9.65 -20.03
C THR A 402 -7.41 -9.52 -18.52
N GLY A 403 -7.02 -8.40 -17.90
CA GLY A 403 -6.96 -8.28 -16.43
C GLY A 403 -5.58 -8.58 -15.86
N GLU A 404 -4.70 -9.21 -16.64
CA GLU A 404 -3.34 -9.54 -16.22
C GLU A 404 -2.33 -8.47 -16.67
N VAL A 405 -1.11 -8.55 -16.13
CA VAL A 405 0.03 -7.75 -16.60
C VAL A 405 0.43 -8.21 -18.00
N MET A 406 0.46 -7.27 -18.95
CA MET A 406 0.93 -7.50 -20.30
C MET A 406 2.39 -7.09 -20.44
N GLU A 407 3.15 -7.88 -21.19
CA GLU A 407 4.54 -7.56 -21.56
C GLU A 407 4.65 -7.38 -23.07
N PHE A 408 5.35 -6.33 -23.49
CA PHE A 408 5.59 -6.04 -24.90
C PHE A 408 7.03 -5.60 -25.10
N GLU A 409 7.75 -6.27 -26.00
CA GLU A 409 9.15 -5.92 -26.30
C GLU A 409 9.26 -5.05 -27.55
N VAL A 410 10.06 -3.99 -27.44
CA VAL A 410 10.46 -3.14 -28.56
C VAL A 410 11.98 -3.17 -28.70
N PRO A 411 12.53 -3.13 -29.93
CA PRO A 411 13.97 -3.04 -30.12
C PRO A 411 14.50 -1.70 -29.60
N LEU A 412 15.70 -1.70 -29.04
CA LEU A 412 16.42 -0.48 -28.71
C LEU A 412 16.82 0.21 -30.02
N MET A 413 16.28 1.41 -30.27
CA MET A 413 16.60 2.18 -31.47
C MET A 413 17.91 2.95 -31.27
N THR A 414 18.90 2.68 -32.11
CA THR A 414 20.24 3.29 -32.01
C THR A 414 20.41 4.54 -32.89
N ASP A 415 19.42 4.86 -33.71
CA ASP A 415 19.42 5.98 -34.67
C ASP A 415 18.66 7.23 -34.16
N VAL A 416 18.15 7.19 -32.93
CA VAL A 416 17.46 8.30 -32.28
C VAL A 416 18.14 8.64 -30.95
N GLU A 417 18.25 9.94 -30.65
CA GLU A 417 18.83 10.41 -29.37
C GLU A 417 17.91 10.14 -28.17
N SER A 418 16.60 10.10 -28.40
CA SER A 418 15.59 9.83 -27.37
C SER A 418 14.34 9.25 -28.00
N LEU A 419 13.68 8.35 -27.30
CA LEU A 419 12.43 7.74 -27.72
C LEU A 419 11.47 7.69 -26.54
N PHE A 420 10.27 8.22 -26.75
CA PHE A 420 9.23 8.30 -25.74
C PHE A 420 8.12 7.33 -26.10
N TYR A 421 7.65 6.58 -25.12
CA TYR A 421 6.52 5.67 -25.26
C TYR A 421 5.32 6.19 -24.47
N ARG A 422 4.13 5.86 -24.95
CA ARG A 422 2.89 5.94 -24.16
C ARG A 422 1.99 4.79 -24.52
N LEU A 423 1.14 4.41 -23.59
CA LEU A 423 0.02 3.53 -23.88
C LEU A 423 -1.24 4.36 -24.13
N TRP A 424 -1.88 4.15 -25.27
CA TRP A 424 -3.17 4.76 -25.59
C TRP A 424 -4.27 3.72 -25.41
N ILE A 425 -5.20 3.97 -24.49
CA ILE A 425 -6.41 3.14 -24.37
C ILE A 425 -7.34 3.52 -25.51
N VAL A 426 -7.51 2.60 -26.46
CA VAL A 426 -8.34 2.77 -27.64
C VAL A 426 -9.80 2.69 -27.20
N PRO A 427 -10.59 3.77 -27.38
CA PRO A 427 -12.02 3.70 -27.10
C PRO A 427 -12.63 2.56 -27.92
N SER A 428 -13.34 1.65 -27.27
CA SER A 428 -14.15 0.67 -27.97
C SER A 428 -15.06 1.42 -28.94
N ALA A 429 -15.04 1.06 -30.22
CA ALA A 429 -16.04 1.55 -31.14
C ALA A 429 -17.40 1.06 -30.61
N THR A 430 -18.13 1.94 -29.92
CA THR A 430 -19.49 1.69 -29.48
C THR A 430 -20.31 1.20 -30.67
N PRO A 431 -21.10 0.12 -30.52
CA PRO A 431 -22.32 -0.01 -31.29
C PRO A 431 -23.27 1.16 -31.02
#